data_AF-A0A4R7M599-F1
#
_entry.id   AF-A0A4R7M599-F1
#
_cell.length_a   1.000
_cell.length_b   1.000
_cell.length_c   1.000
_cell.angle_alpha   90.00
_cell.angle_beta   90.00
_cell.angle_gamma   90.00
#
_symmetry.space_group_name_H-M   'P 1'
#
loop_
_entity.id
_entity.type
_entity.pdbx_description
1 polymer ?
#
loop_
_entity_poly.entity_id
_entity_poly.type
_entity_poly.pdbx_seq_one_letter_code
_entity_poly.pdbx_strand_id
1 'polypeptide(L)'
;MLSLTIVVLATLAAGFIVWANDKRHSRYGAGVPVGIAVGVAAMAWIILMTAGFGYLPGLTWLPWVLPIVLGTAAAIAAVAYLGRTRTRHDTERLNAVLRG
;
A
#
# COMPACT_ATOMS: atom_id res chain seq x y z
N MET A 1 22.76 -1.71 2.52
CA MET A 1 22.08 -0.65 1.76
C MET A 1 21.35 -1.18 0.52
N LEU A 2 21.94 -2.04 -0.31
CA LEU A 2 21.29 -2.67 -1.48
C LEU A 2 19.95 -3.37 -1.16
N SER A 3 19.89 -4.12 -0.05
CA SER A 3 18.68 -4.86 0.39
C SER A 3 17.45 -3.95 0.57
N LEU A 4 17.61 -2.80 1.23
CA LEU A 4 16.51 -1.85 1.46
C LEU A 4 16.05 -1.22 0.13
N THR A 5 16.99 -0.88 -0.76
CA THR A 5 16.67 -0.34 -2.08
C THR A 5 15.80 -1.30 -2.90
N ILE A 6 16.09 -2.60 -2.87
CA ILE A 6 15.30 -3.62 -3.58
C ILE A 6 13.88 -3.69 -3.00
N VAL A 7 13.74 -3.70 -1.67
CA VAL A 7 12.43 -3.74 -1.01
C VAL A 7 11.60 -2.51 -1.38
N VAL A 8 12.22 -1.33 -1.38
CA VAL A 8 11.56 -0.06 -1.76
C VAL A 8 11.14 -0.07 -3.23
N LEU A 9 12.00 -0.53 -4.14
CA LEU A 9 11.65 -0.61 -5.58
C LEU A 9 10.53 -1.61 -5.84
N ALA A 10 10.57 -2.78 -5.19
CA ALA A 10 9.52 -3.79 -5.31
C ALA A 10 8.17 -3.28 -4.77
N THR A 11 8.17 -2.57 -3.65
CA THR A 11 6.95 -2.01 -3.06
C THR A 11 6.43 -0.78 -3.79
N LEU A 12 7.31 0.04 -4.36
CA LEU A 12 6.95 1.08 -5.33
C LEU A 12 6.19 0.45 -6.51
N ALA A 13 6.76 -0.58 -7.13
CA ALA A 13 6.13 -1.28 -8.25
C ALA A 13 4.77 -1.87 -7.86
N ALA A 14 4.67 -2.54 -6.71
CA ALA A 14 3.41 -3.07 -6.21
C ALA A 14 2.36 -1.97 -5.97
N GLY A 15 2.75 -0.84 -5.38
CA GLY A 15 1.88 0.32 -5.17
C GLY A 15 1.36 0.91 -6.49
N PHE A 16 2.21 0.97 -7.52
CA PHE A 16 1.81 1.39 -8.86
C PHE A 16 0.87 0.40 -9.54
N ILE A 17 1.09 -0.91 -9.38
CA ILE A 17 0.19 -1.96 -9.92
C ILE A 17 -1.18 -1.86 -9.26
N VAL A 18 -1.24 -1.69 -7.93
CA VAL A 18 -2.49 -1.52 -7.20
C VAL A 18 -3.23 -0.26 -7.64
N TRP A 19 -2.51 0.84 -7.87
CA TRP A 19 -3.10 2.06 -8.43
C TRP A 19 -3.64 1.87 -9.85
N ALA A 20 -2.84 1.27 -10.75
CA ALA A 20 -3.23 1.05 -12.14
C ALA A 20 -4.45 0.12 -12.26
N ASN A 21 -4.63 -0.80 -11.32
CA ASN A 21 -5.75 -1.73 -11.30
C ASN A 21 -7.05 -1.12 -10.72
N ASP A 22 -6.97 0.04 -10.04
CA ASP A 22 -8.17 0.71 -9.51
C ASP A 22 -8.86 1.54 -10.59
N LYS A 23 -10.08 1.17 -10.99
CA LYS A 23 -10.89 1.92 -11.98
C LYS A 23 -11.17 3.38 -11.60
N ARG A 24 -10.97 3.78 -10.35
CA ARG A 24 -11.17 5.16 -9.85
C ARG A 24 -9.85 5.91 -9.62
N HIS A 25 -8.73 5.38 -10.10
CA HIS A 25 -7.37 5.91 -9.95
C HIS A 25 -7.19 7.39 -10.35
N SER A 26 -8.04 7.92 -11.23
CA SER A 26 -8.00 9.31 -11.70
C SER A 26 -8.44 10.34 -10.64
N ARG A 27 -9.16 9.93 -9.58
CA ARG A 27 -9.72 10.85 -8.58
C ARG A 27 -8.89 11.00 -7.28
N TYR A 28 -7.76 10.31 -7.12
CA TYR A 28 -6.91 10.44 -5.91
C TYR A 28 -5.40 10.55 -6.18
N GLY A 29 -4.97 10.46 -7.45
CA GLY A 29 -3.57 10.50 -7.81
C GLY A 29 -2.79 9.25 -7.38
N ALA A 30 -1.72 8.93 -8.09
CA ALA A 30 -0.89 7.75 -7.81
C ALA A 30 -0.18 7.80 -6.45
N GLY A 31 -0.04 9.00 -5.86
CA GLY A 31 0.76 9.21 -4.66
C GLY A 31 0.23 8.51 -3.39
N VAL A 32 -1.08 8.33 -3.25
CA VAL A 32 -1.67 7.75 -2.02
C VAL A 32 -1.37 6.25 -1.87
N PRO A 33 -1.75 5.36 -2.82
CA PRO A 33 -1.46 3.93 -2.69
C PRO A 33 0.05 3.63 -2.72
N VAL A 34 0.81 4.37 -3.53
CA VAL A 34 2.27 4.22 -3.62
C VAL A 34 2.94 4.64 -2.31
N GLY A 35 2.57 5.80 -1.75
CA GLY A 35 3.12 6.29 -0.50
C GLY A 35 2.81 5.36 0.68
N ILE A 36 1.59 4.83 0.74
CA ILE A 36 1.19 3.87 1.79
C ILE A 36 1.97 2.55 1.64
N ALA A 37 2.09 2.03 0.42
CA ALA A 37 2.86 0.81 0.17
C ALA A 37 4.30 0.94 0.66
N VAL A 38 4.98 2.01 0.24
CA VAL A 38 6.38 2.27 0.57
C VAL A 38 6.55 2.57 2.05
N GLY A 39 5.68 3.38 2.65
CA GLY A 39 5.74 3.72 4.07
C GLY A 39 5.57 2.50 4.98
N VAL A 40 4.58 1.65 4.69
CA VAL A 40 4.33 0.42 5.47
C VAL A 40 5.46 -0.59 5.28
N ALA A 41 5.94 -0.75 4.05
CA ALA A 41 7.07 -1.64 3.78
C ALA A 41 8.36 -1.17 4.47
N ALA A 42 8.66 0.14 4.41
CA ALA A 42 9.81 0.70 5.09
C ALA A 42 9.70 0.51 6.62
N MET A 43 8.52 0.74 7.19
CA MET A 43 8.28 0.54 8.62
C MET A 43 8.47 -0.93 9.03
N ALA A 44 7.88 -1.86 8.28
CA ALA A 44 8.02 -3.29 8.54
C ALA A 44 9.49 -3.76 8.42
N TRP A 45 10.22 -3.25 7.42
CA TRP A 45 11.63 -3.55 7.25
C TRP A 45 12.48 -3.05 8.43
N ILE A 46 12.23 -1.82 8.89
CA ILE A 46 12.93 -1.25 10.06
C ILE A 46 12.71 -2.12 11.29
N ILE A 47 11.46 -2.49 11.59
CA ILE A 47 11.12 -3.34 12.73
C ILE A 47 11.86 -4.68 12.67
N LEU A 48 11.84 -5.34 11.50
CA LEU A 48 12.49 -6.64 11.31
C LEU A 48 14.02 -6.56 11.43
N MET A 49 14.64 -5.49 10.95
CA MET A 49 16.08 -5.27 11.10
C MET A 49 16.46 -4.93 12.53
N THR A 50 15.67 -4.11 13.24
CA THR A 50 15.90 -3.82 14.66
C THR A 50 15.72 -5.03 15.56
N ALA A 51 14.85 -5.97 15.18
CA ALA A 51 14.66 -7.24 15.88
C ALA A 51 15.73 -8.31 15.54
N GLY A 52 16.73 -7.99 14.70
CA GLY A 52 17.84 -8.88 14.41
C GLY A 52 17.56 -9.99 13.38
N PHE A 53 16.37 -10.00 12.76
CA PHE A 53 16.00 -11.00 11.74
C PHE A 53 16.84 -10.92 10.45
N GLY A 54 17.62 -9.86 10.27
CA GLY A 54 18.57 -9.73 9.16
C GLY A 54 19.75 -10.69 9.23
N TYR A 55 20.11 -11.18 10.41
CA TYR A 55 21.33 -11.98 10.63
C TYR A 55 21.06 -13.40 11.16
N LEU A 56 19.79 -13.76 11.35
CA LEU A 56 19.37 -15.07 11.84
C LEU A 56 19.32 -16.09 10.69
N PRO A 57 20.23 -17.08 10.64
CA PRO A 57 20.20 -18.12 9.60
C PRO A 57 18.88 -18.89 9.67
N GLY A 58 18.22 -19.06 8.51
CA GLY A 58 16.89 -19.68 8.38
C GLY A 58 15.71 -18.70 8.39
N LEU A 59 15.81 -17.55 9.07
CA LEU A 59 14.80 -16.48 9.04
C LEU A 59 15.21 -15.29 8.18
N THR A 60 16.37 -15.40 7.52
CA THR A 60 16.89 -14.30 6.72
C THR A 60 15.89 -13.82 5.70
N TRP A 61 14.99 -14.62 5.11
CA TRP A 61 14.00 -14.19 4.10
C TRP A 61 12.86 -13.29 4.60
N LEU A 62 12.60 -13.21 5.92
CA LEU A 62 11.49 -12.45 6.49
C LEU A 62 11.56 -10.95 6.16
N PRO A 63 12.68 -10.24 6.39
CA PRO A 63 12.87 -8.83 6.04
C PRO A 63 12.68 -8.46 4.55
N TRP A 64 12.39 -9.40 3.66
CA TRP A 64 12.39 -9.22 2.21
C TRP A 64 10.97 -9.40 1.72
N VAL A 65 10.38 -10.56 2.04
CA VAL A 65 9.03 -10.91 1.60
C VAL A 65 7.97 -10.23 2.46
N LEU A 66 8.15 -10.22 3.79
CA LEU A 66 7.14 -9.71 4.71
C LEU A 66 6.84 -8.23 4.47
N PRO A 67 7.83 -7.33 4.32
CA PRO A 67 7.58 -5.92 4.03
C PRO A 67 6.86 -5.70 2.69
N ILE A 68 7.20 -6.49 1.66
CA ILE A 68 6.56 -6.39 0.34
C ILE A 68 5.10 -6.80 0.43
N VAL A 69 4.81 -7.92 1.08
CA VAL A 69 3.44 -8.41 1.27
C VAL A 69 2.62 -7.42 2.10
N LEU A 70 3.17 -6.92 3.22
CA LEU A 70 2.50 -5.95 4.08
C LEU A 70 2.24 -4.62 3.37
N GLY A 71 3.23 -4.09 2.62
CA GLY A 71 3.06 -2.87 1.84
C GLY A 71 1.99 -3.02 0.75
N THR A 72 1.98 -4.16 0.05
CA THR A 72 0.97 -4.46 -0.98
C THR A 72 -0.43 -4.58 -0.38
N ALA A 73 -0.57 -5.32 0.72
CA ALA A 73 -1.84 -5.49 1.43
C ALA A 73 -2.38 -4.15 1.95
N ALA A 74 -1.50 -3.29 2.50
CA ALA A 74 -1.87 -1.97 2.97
C ALA A 74 -2.35 -1.05 1.84
N ALA A 75 -1.70 -1.10 0.67
CA ALA A 75 -2.14 -0.34 -0.50
C ALA A 75 -3.51 -0.81 -1.01
N ILE A 76 -3.75 -2.13 -1.05
CA ILE A 76 -5.06 -2.69 -1.41
C ILE A 76 -6.13 -2.24 -0.42
N ALA A 77 -5.85 -2.34 0.89
CA ALA A 77 -6.77 -1.92 1.94
C ALA A 77 -7.10 -0.42 1.85
N ALA A 78 -6.10 0.42 1.61
CA ALA A 78 -6.26 1.86 1.44
C ALA A 78 -7.18 2.17 0.26
N VAL A 79 -6.94 1.55 -0.91
CA VAL A 79 -7.77 1.73 -2.10
C VAL A 79 -9.20 1.21 -1.88
N ALA A 80 -9.36 0.04 -1.25
CA ALA A 80 -10.67 -0.51 -0.94
C ALA A 80 -11.48 0.40 0.00
N TYR A 81 -10.83 0.97 1.03
CA TYR A 81 -11.45 1.90 1.96
C TYR A 81 -11.86 3.22 1.28
N LEU A 82 -10.98 3.77 0.44
CA LEU A 82 -11.24 4.99 -0.33
C LEU A 82 -12.36 4.80 -1.36
N GLY A 83 -12.42 3.61 -1.98
CA GLY A 83 -13.52 3.21 -2.87
C GLY A 83 -14.86 3.18 -2.15
N ARG A 84 -14.91 2.57 -0.95
CA ARG A 84 -16.12 2.40 -0.13
C ARG A 84 -16.66 3.72 0.42
N THR A 85 -15.79 4.58 0.93
CA THR A 85 -16.16 5.91 1.47
C THR A 85 -16.71 6.81 0.38
N ARG A 86 -16.18 6.74 -0.85
CA ARG A 86 -16.69 7.53 -1.97
C ARG A 86 -17.97 7.01 -2.59
N THR A 87 -18.23 5.71 -2.64
CA THR A 87 -19.56 5.21 -3.04
C THR A 87 -20.67 5.80 -2.18
N ARG A 88 -20.40 6.02 -0.88
CA ARG A 88 -21.34 6.61 0.06
C ARG A 88 -21.58 8.10 -0.22
N HIS A 89 -20.53 8.87 -0.49
CA HIS A 89 -20.68 10.29 -0.84
C HIS A 89 -21.31 10.53 -2.21
N ASP A 90 -21.03 9.69 -3.21
CA ASP A 90 -21.67 9.80 -4.53
C ASP A 90 -23.17 9.43 -4.45
N THR A 91 -23.55 8.45 -3.61
CA THR A 91 -24.98 8.15 -3.35
C THR A 91 -25.67 9.26 -2.56
N GLU A 92 -25.00 9.88 -1.59
CA GLU A 92 -25.52 11.04 -0.86
C GLU A 92 -25.77 12.23 -1.80
N ARG A 93 -24.84 12.52 -2.72
CA ARG A 93 -25.03 13.57 -3.73
C ARG A 93 -26.13 13.26 -4.74
N LEU A 94 -26.23 12.02 -5.21
CA LEU A 94 -27.32 11.59 -6.11
C LEU A 94 -28.68 11.65 -5.43
N ASN A 95 -28.78 11.24 -4.17
CA ASN A 95 -30.02 11.36 -3.39
C ASN A 95 -30.39 12.82 -3.10
N ALA A 96 -29.42 13.71 -2.90
CA ALA A 96 -29.69 15.13 -2.71
C ALA A 96 -30.25 15.79 -3.99
N VAL A 97 -29.75 15.40 -5.17
CA VAL A 97 -30.26 15.89 -6.47
C VAL A 97 -31.63 15.28 -6.80
N LEU A 98 -31.90 14.03 -6.41
CA LEU A 98 -33.20 13.38 -6.66
C LEU A 98 -34.30 13.79 -5.65
N ARG A 99 -33.94 14.40 -4.52
CA ARG A 99 -34.88 14.91 -3.50
C ARG A 99 -35.07 16.43 -3.51
N GLY A 100 -34.32 17.17 -4.33
CA GLY A 100 -34.48 18.61 -4.55
C GLY A 100 -35.28 18.89 -5.80
#